data_AF-A0A2D6IXJ7-F1
#
_entry.id   AF-A0A2D6IXJ7-F1
#
_cell.length_a   1.000
_cell.length_b   1.000
_cell.length_c   1.000
_cell.angle_alpha   90.00
_cell.angle_beta   90.00
_cell.angle_gamma   90.00
#
_symmetry.space_group_name_H-M   'P 1'
#
loop_
_entity.id
_entity.type
_entity.pdbx_description
1 polymer ?
#
loop_
_entity_poly.entity_id
_entity_poly.type
_entity_poly.pdbx_seq_one_letter_code
_entity_poly.pdbx_strand_id
1 'polypeptide(L)'
;MNSKYISMLVALFVSSLALSQSVFADEKTCADINWKPNILASFAGIDQACQEVVIRDGKNYAHFEVKLVRAQKSGQVTVQMKLRDGSYVKGTFFAPMDFHVLSDSGRTRFHMDELSPGDVLDVFIPESRIENGTLGENTA
;
A
#
# COMPACT_ATOMS: atom_id res chain seq x y z
N MET A 1 28.08 -41.94 67.17
CA MET A 1 29.11 -41.38 66.28
C MET A 1 28.68 -41.57 64.83
N ASN A 2 28.49 -40.45 64.11
CA ASN A 2 28.76 -40.23 62.67
C ASN A 2 27.78 -40.93 61.68
N SER A 3 26.71 -40.31 61.18
CA SER A 3 26.58 -39.16 60.25
C SER A 3 27.08 -39.43 58.82
N LYS A 4 26.22 -39.05 57.86
CA LYS A 4 26.44 -38.76 56.42
C LYS A 4 26.29 -39.98 55.48
N TYR A 5 25.53 -39.98 54.39
CA TYR A 5 25.22 -38.93 53.43
C TYR A 5 23.85 -39.13 52.75
N ILE A 6 23.04 -38.07 52.75
CA ILE A 6 21.90 -37.88 51.86
C ILE A 6 22.50 -37.37 50.53
N SER A 7 22.39 -38.14 49.45
CA SER A 7 22.68 -37.64 48.09
C SER A 7 21.36 -37.42 47.37
N MET A 8 20.86 -36.20 47.53
CA MET A 8 19.73 -35.62 46.82
C MET A 8 20.21 -35.19 45.43
N LEU A 9 19.78 -35.89 44.38
CA LEU A 9 19.98 -35.46 42.99
C LEU A 9 18.90 -34.43 42.64
N VAL A 10 19.25 -33.14 42.71
CA VAL A 10 18.42 -32.05 42.15
C VAL A 10 18.83 -31.86 40.69
N ALA A 11 18.03 -32.37 39.77
CA ALA A 11 18.17 -32.08 38.35
C ALA A 11 17.63 -30.68 38.07
N LEU A 12 18.53 -29.71 37.90
CA LEU A 12 18.21 -28.35 37.43
C LEU A 12 17.84 -28.40 35.95
N PHE A 13 16.54 -28.46 35.64
CA PHE A 13 16.02 -28.12 34.33
C PHE A 13 16.12 -26.60 34.14
N VAL A 14 17.15 -26.13 33.43
CA VAL A 14 17.20 -24.74 32.96
C VAL A 14 16.31 -24.67 31.72
N SER A 15 15.03 -24.39 31.93
CA SER A 15 14.09 -24.07 30.86
C SER A 15 14.39 -22.67 30.34
N SER A 16 15.15 -22.58 29.25
CA SER A 16 15.36 -21.33 28.52
C SER A 16 14.04 -20.89 27.87
N LEU A 17 13.29 -20.03 28.54
CA LEU A 17 12.20 -19.28 27.92
C LEU A 17 12.82 -18.29 26.92
N ALA A 18 12.88 -18.69 25.65
CA ALA A 18 13.09 -17.75 24.57
C ALA A 18 11.87 -16.82 24.50
N LEU A 19 12.00 -15.62 25.09
CA LEU A 19 11.07 -14.53 24.83
C LEU A 19 11.16 -14.20 23.34
N SER A 20 10.14 -14.60 22.58
CA SER A 20 9.91 -14.09 21.23
C SER A 20 9.64 -12.60 21.35
N GLN A 21 10.67 -11.77 21.20
CA GLN A 21 10.52 -10.34 21.04
C GLN A 21 9.79 -10.15 19.70
N SER A 22 8.50 -9.85 19.76
CA SER A 22 7.77 -9.31 18.61
C SER A 22 8.46 -8.01 18.22
N VAL A 23 9.31 -8.08 17.21
CA VAL A 23 9.91 -6.92 16.56
C VAL A 23 8.74 -6.18 15.91
N PHE A 24 8.27 -5.12 16.57
CA PHE A 24 7.46 -4.11 15.92
C PHE A 24 8.41 -3.41 14.94
N ALA A 25 8.54 -3.96 13.73
CA ALA A 25 9.06 -3.18 12.62
C ALA A 25 8.09 -2.01 12.46
N ASP A 26 8.59 -0.77 12.53
CA ASP A 26 7.79 0.41 12.20
C ASP A 26 7.18 0.19 10.81
N GLU A 27 5.88 -0.13 10.77
CA GLU A 27 5.19 -0.31 9.50
C GLU A 27 5.09 1.07 8.85
N LYS A 28 5.60 1.19 7.62
CA LYS A 28 5.51 2.45 6.89
C LYS A 28 4.06 2.76 6.61
N THR A 29 3.64 4.00 6.83
CA THR A 29 2.28 4.47 6.59
C THR A 29 2.22 5.49 5.45
N CYS A 30 1.01 5.82 4.98
CA CYS A 30 0.82 6.89 3.99
C CYS A 30 1.34 8.26 4.46
N ALA A 31 1.44 8.49 5.77
CA ALA A 31 1.98 9.73 6.33
C ALA A 31 3.50 9.84 6.18
N ASP A 32 4.19 8.70 6.01
CA ASP A 32 5.65 8.63 5.86
C ASP A 32 6.13 8.83 4.42
N ILE A 33 5.21 8.85 3.45
CA ILE A 33 5.51 9.06 2.04
C ILE A 33 5.87 10.54 1.81
N ASN A 34 6.97 10.80 1.12
CA ASN A 34 7.34 12.15 0.69
C ASN A 34 6.50 12.59 -0.53
N TRP A 35 5.29 13.10 -0.27
CA TRP A 35 4.38 13.61 -1.30
C TRP A 35 4.94 14.87 -1.97
N LYS A 36 5.41 14.73 -3.21
CA LYS A 36 5.98 15.86 -3.95
C LYS A 36 4.91 16.91 -4.32
N PRO A 37 5.26 18.21 -4.27
CA PRO A 37 4.30 19.28 -4.60
C PRO A 37 3.65 19.15 -5.98
N ASN A 38 4.39 18.68 -7.00
CA ASN A 38 3.83 18.47 -8.34
C ASN A 38 2.81 17.33 -8.38
N ILE A 39 2.98 16.30 -7.55
CA ILE A 39 1.99 15.22 -7.39
C ILE A 39 0.72 15.77 -6.73
N LEU A 40 0.85 16.52 -5.63
CA LEU A 40 -0.30 17.13 -4.94
C LEU A 40 -1.07 18.11 -5.84
N ALA A 41 -0.37 18.85 -6.69
CA ALA A 41 -0.99 19.76 -7.66
C ALA A 41 -1.74 19.03 -8.79
N SER A 42 -1.21 17.89 -9.24
CA SER A 42 -1.79 17.12 -10.36
C SER A 42 -2.90 16.17 -9.90
N PHE A 43 -2.82 15.70 -8.65
CA PHE A 43 -3.72 14.72 -8.05
C PHE A 43 -4.20 15.25 -6.69
N ALA A 44 -5.14 16.18 -6.71
CA ALA A 44 -5.67 16.78 -5.49
C ALA A 44 -6.27 15.71 -4.54
N GLY A 45 -5.84 15.72 -3.28
CA GLY A 45 -6.31 14.79 -2.24
C GLY A 45 -5.70 13.40 -2.29
N ILE A 46 -4.67 13.16 -3.10
CA ILE A 46 -4.00 11.86 -3.22
C ILE A 46 -3.41 11.37 -1.88
N ASP A 47 -2.82 12.27 -1.09
CA ASP A 47 -2.26 11.99 0.23
C ASP A 47 -3.34 11.53 1.24
N GLN A 48 -4.53 12.13 1.16
CA GLN A 48 -5.69 11.76 1.97
C GLN A 48 -6.40 10.50 1.45
N ALA A 49 -6.29 10.22 0.16
CA ALA A 49 -6.87 9.05 -0.50
C ALA A 49 -6.03 7.78 -0.36
N CYS A 50 -4.75 7.90 -0.01
CA CYS A 50 -3.90 6.75 0.32
C CYS A 50 -4.49 6.00 1.52
N GLN A 51 -4.84 4.74 1.32
CA GLN A 51 -5.46 3.87 2.32
C GLN A 51 -4.40 3.26 3.24
N GLU A 52 -3.37 2.70 2.65
CA GLU A 52 -2.25 2.06 3.33
C GLU A 52 -1.01 1.99 2.45
N VAL A 53 0.11 1.58 3.04
CA VAL A 53 1.33 1.19 2.31
C VAL A 53 1.51 -0.31 2.43
N VAL A 54 1.58 -1.00 1.29
CA VAL A 54 1.77 -2.45 1.24
C VAL A 54 3.14 -2.78 0.67
N ILE A 55 3.75 -3.86 1.19
CA ILE A 55 5.01 -4.39 0.68
C ILE A 55 4.70 -5.52 -0.32
N ARG A 56 5.19 -5.40 -1.56
CA ARG A 56 5.12 -6.43 -2.59
C ARG A 56 6.48 -6.61 -3.23
N ASP A 57 6.98 -7.84 -3.26
CA ASP A 57 8.32 -8.17 -3.79
C ASP A 57 9.44 -7.29 -3.20
N GLY A 58 9.35 -6.98 -1.91
CA GLY A 58 10.30 -6.13 -1.18
C GLY A 58 10.23 -4.63 -1.50
N LYS A 59 9.19 -4.18 -2.21
CA LYS A 59 8.98 -2.77 -2.56
C LYS A 59 7.69 -2.23 -1.93
N ASN A 60 7.71 -0.97 -1.53
CA ASN A 60 6.55 -0.28 -0.99
C ASN A 60 5.63 0.25 -2.09
N TYR A 61 4.33 0.08 -1.89
CA TYR A 61 3.28 0.60 -2.76
C TYR A 61 2.25 1.34 -1.93
N ALA A 62 1.89 2.55 -2.33
CA ALA A 62 0.71 3.24 -1.83
C ALA A 62 -0.55 2.63 -2.47
N HIS A 63 -1.51 2.25 -1.63
CA HIS A 63 -2.78 1.67 -2.05
C HIS A 63 -3.89 2.71 -2.06
N PHE A 64 -4.70 2.69 -3.11
CA PHE A 64 -5.86 3.57 -3.29
C PHE A 64 -7.06 2.75 -3.76
N GLU A 65 -8.24 3.07 -3.23
CA GLU A 65 -9.52 2.59 -3.77
C GLU A 65 -10.13 3.71 -4.62
N VAL A 66 -10.40 3.43 -5.89
CA VAL A 66 -10.98 4.41 -6.82
C VAL A 66 -12.22 3.84 -7.50
N LYS A 67 -13.24 4.69 -7.64
CA LYS A 67 -14.43 4.40 -8.44
C LYS A 67 -14.36 5.12 -9.77
N LEU A 68 -14.46 4.39 -10.87
CA LEU A 68 -14.42 4.97 -12.20
C LEU A 68 -15.69 5.78 -12.48
N VAL A 69 -15.54 7.04 -12.88
CA VAL A 69 -16.64 7.89 -13.36
C VAL A 69 -16.69 7.88 -14.88
N ARG A 70 -15.52 7.98 -15.52
CA ARG A 70 -15.40 8.00 -16.98
C ARG A 70 -13.97 7.64 -17.41
N ALA A 71 -13.84 6.81 -18.43
CA ALA A 71 -12.59 6.61 -19.16
C ALA A 71 -12.76 7.08 -20.61
N GLN A 72 -11.74 7.72 -21.17
CA GLN A 72 -11.70 8.15 -22.56
C GLN A 72 -10.63 7.37 -23.32
N LYS A 73 -10.86 7.16 -24.62
CA LYS A 73 -9.86 6.52 -25.51
C LYS A 73 -8.54 7.29 -25.59
N SER A 74 -8.54 8.59 -25.28
CA SER A 74 -7.34 9.42 -25.17
C SER A 74 -6.47 9.12 -23.95
N GLY A 75 -6.90 8.24 -23.05
CA GLY A 75 -6.22 7.93 -21.79
C GLY A 75 -6.61 8.85 -20.63
N GLN A 76 -7.45 9.87 -20.87
CA GLN A 76 -8.00 10.69 -19.79
C GLN A 76 -9.06 9.91 -19.01
N VAL A 77 -8.87 9.83 -17.69
CA VAL A 77 -9.79 9.18 -16.76
C VAL A 77 -10.30 10.17 -15.73
N THR A 78 -11.55 9.97 -15.31
CA THR A 78 -12.16 10.65 -14.18
C THR A 78 -12.56 9.60 -13.17
N VAL A 79 -12.10 9.76 -11.92
CA VAL A 79 -12.36 8.83 -10.83
C VAL A 79 -12.85 9.57 -9.59
N GLN A 80 -13.52 8.83 -8.71
CA GLN A 80 -13.74 9.21 -7.31
C GLN A 80 -12.79 8.39 -6.45
N MET A 81 -11.80 9.04 -5.83
CA MET A 81 -10.88 8.40 -4.90
C MET A 81 -11.51 8.41 -3.52
N LYS A 82 -11.53 7.27 -2.84
CA LYS A 82 -12.00 7.17 -1.47
C LYS A 82 -10.96 7.79 -0.53
N LEU A 83 -11.41 8.65 0.37
CA LEU A 83 -10.60 9.20 1.45
C LEU A 83 -10.68 8.28 2.67
N ARG A 84 -9.69 8.37 3.57
CA ARG A 84 -9.67 7.54 4.80
C ARG A 84 -10.87 7.77 5.73
N ASP A 85 -11.55 8.92 5.63
CA ASP A 85 -12.79 9.20 6.38
C ASP A 85 -14.04 8.59 5.73
N GLY A 86 -13.89 7.88 4.61
CA GLY A 86 -14.97 7.25 3.84
C GLY A 86 -15.66 8.20 2.85
N SER A 87 -15.32 9.48 2.83
CA SER A 87 -15.77 10.41 1.80
C SER A 87 -15.02 10.18 0.48
N TYR A 88 -15.43 10.87 -0.58
CA TYR A 88 -14.83 10.73 -1.91
C TYR A 88 -14.41 12.07 -2.48
N VAL A 89 -13.22 12.12 -3.07
CA VAL A 89 -12.74 13.26 -3.85
C VAL A 89 -12.70 12.90 -5.33
N LYS A 90 -13.18 13.80 -6.19
CA LYS A 90 -13.21 13.58 -7.64
C LYS A 90 -11.92 14.13 -8.27
N GLY A 91 -11.25 13.31 -9.08
CA GLY A 91 -10.06 13.68 -9.84
C GLY A 91 -10.20 13.34 -11.31
N THR A 92 -9.58 14.15 -12.18
CA THR A 92 -9.43 13.87 -13.61
C THR A 92 -7.97 14.00 -14.00
N PHE A 93 -7.42 12.98 -14.63
CA PHE A 93 -6.01 12.94 -15.04
C PHE A 93 -5.82 12.03 -16.25
N PHE A 94 -4.66 12.10 -16.88
CA PHE A 94 -4.26 11.09 -17.86
C PHE A 94 -3.69 9.90 -17.13
N ALA A 95 -4.29 8.71 -17.32
CA ALA A 95 -3.78 7.49 -16.73
C ALA A 95 -2.43 7.13 -17.38
N PRO A 96 -1.33 7.04 -16.60
CA PRO A 96 -0.10 6.39 -17.04
C PRO A 96 -0.37 5.04 -17.70
N MET A 97 0.30 4.77 -18.82
CA MET A 97 0.18 3.49 -19.54
C MET A 97 0.70 2.30 -18.73
N ASP A 98 1.51 2.55 -17.69
CA ASP A 98 2.17 1.56 -16.85
C ASP A 98 1.48 1.36 -15.49
N PHE A 99 0.25 1.87 -15.30
CA PHE A 99 -0.43 1.69 -14.02
C PHE A 99 -0.76 0.21 -13.75
N HIS A 100 -0.33 -0.27 -12.59
CA HIS A 100 -0.80 -1.54 -12.02
C HIS A 100 -2.10 -1.31 -11.27
N VAL A 101 -3.21 -1.59 -11.95
CA VAL A 101 -4.56 -1.51 -11.39
C VAL A 101 -5.03 -2.93 -11.13
N LEU A 102 -5.56 -3.21 -9.95
CA LEU A 102 -6.24 -4.45 -9.61
C LEU A 102 -7.75 -4.19 -9.55
N SER A 103 -8.57 -4.95 -10.28
CA SER A 103 -10.02 -4.93 -10.05
C SER A 103 -10.42 -5.86 -8.91
N ASP A 104 -11.65 -5.71 -8.41
CA ASP A 104 -12.31 -6.66 -7.50
C ASP A 104 -12.27 -8.12 -8.02
N SER A 105 -12.20 -8.31 -9.34
CA SER A 105 -12.07 -9.63 -9.98
C SER A 105 -10.63 -10.16 -10.07
N GLY A 106 -9.65 -9.47 -9.49
CA GLY A 106 -8.24 -9.84 -9.49
C GLY A 106 -7.50 -9.57 -10.80
N ARG A 107 -8.12 -8.87 -11.76
CA ARG A 107 -7.49 -8.55 -13.05
C ARG A 107 -6.51 -7.40 -12.87
N THR A 108 -5.34 -7.49 -13.52
CA THR A 108 -4.25 -6.51 -13.38
C THR A 108 -3.96 -5.69 -14.64
N ARG A 109 -4.66 -5.98 -15.74
CA ARG A 109 -4.51 -5.31 -17.04
C ARG A 109 -5.89 -5.09 -17.66
N PHE A 110 -6.09 -3.87 -18.15
CA PHE A 110 -7.34 -3.43 -18.75
C PHE A 110 -7.05 -2.63 -20.00
N HIS A 111 -7.85 -2.84 -21.04
CA HIS A 111 -8.03 -1.80 -22.04
C HIS A 111 -9.04 -0.77 -21.51
N MET A 112 -8.87 0.51 -21.84
CA MET A 112 -9.71 1.59 -21.29
C MET A 112 -11.20 1.43 -21.64
N ASP A 113 -11.51 0.75 -22.73
CA ASP A 113 -12.87 0.43 -23.18
C ASP A 113 -13.50 -0.78 -22.47
N GLU A 114 -12.73 -1.55 -21.70
CA GLU A 114 -13.24 -2.64 -20.86
C GLU A 114 -13.75 -2.14 -19.51
N LEU A 115 -13.37 -0.93 -19.11
CA LEU A 115 -13.77 -0.35 -17.84
C LEU A 115 -15.12 0.35 -17.96
N SER A 116 -16.03 0.04 -17.06
CA SER A 116 -17.37 0.62 -17.02
C SER A 116 -17.47 1.71 -15.94
N PRO A 117 -18.21 2.80 -16.19
CA PRO A 117 -18.56 3.72 -15.11
C PRO A 117 -19.20 2.98 -13.94
N GLY A 118 -18.67 3.20 -12.74
CA GLY A 118 -19.09 2.53 -11.52
C GLY A 118 -18.13 1.45 -11.02
N ASP A 119 -17.22 0.95 -11.87
CA ASP A 119 -16.20 -0.03 -11.47
C ASP A 119 -15.37 0.50 -10.31
N VAL A 120 -15.14 -0.35 -9.32
CA VAL A 120 -14.24 -0.09 -8.19
C VAL A 120 -12.91 -0.81 -8.47
N LEU A 121 -11.82 -0.10 -8.26
CA LEU A 121 -10.48 -0.52 -8.62
C LEU A 121 -9.52 -0.20 -7.46
N ASP A 122 -8.70 -1.17 -7.11
CA ASP A 122 -7.56 -1.00 -6.22
C ASP A 122 -6.33 -0.62 -7.05
N VAL A 123 -5.76 0.55 -6.79
CA VAL A 123 -4.57 1.05 -7.49
C VAL A 123 -3.38 0.96 -6.55
N PHE A 124 -2.29 0.33 -7.02
CA PHE A 124 -1.05 0.22 -6.27
C PHE A 124 0.06 1.00 -6.97
N ILE A 125 0.49 2.09 -6.36
CA ILE A 125 1.49 2.99 -6.91
C ILE A 125 2.81 2.75 -6.19
N PRO A 126 3.91 2.43 -6.90
CA PRO A 126 5.21 2.33 -6.27
C PRO A 126 5.56 3.65 -5.55
N GLU A 127 5.95 3.57 -4.28
CA GLU A 127 6.33 4.74 -3.49
C GLU A 127 7.39 5.59 -4.20
N SER A 128 8.38 4.93 -4.80
CA SER A 128 9.47 5.61 -5.52
C SER A 128 8.98 6.53 -6.64
N ARG A 129 7.83 6.27 -7.27
CA ARG A 129 7.27 7.18 -8.30
C ARG A 129 6.67 8.43 -7.69
N ILE A 130 6.03 8.32 -6.53
CA ILE A 130 5.51 9.45 -5.77
C ILE A 130 6.69 10.33 -5.31
N GLU A 131 7.70 9.70 -4.73
CA GLU A 131 8.89 10.39 -4.21
C GLU A 131 9.78 10.98 -5.32
N ASN A 132 9.77 10.40 -6.52
CA ASN A 132 10.46 10.97 -7.69
C ASN A 132 9.59 11.97 -8.47
N GLY A 133 8.30 12.08 -8.16
CA GLY A 133 7.37 12.98 -8.84
C GLY A 133 7.01 12.57 -10.27
N THR A 134 7.09 11.28 -10.61
CA THR A 134 7.00 10.77 -12.00
C THR A 134 5.64 10.15 -12.37
N LEU A 135 4.59 10.41 -11.57
CA LEU A 135 3.23 9.94 -11.88
C LEU A 135 2.65 10.74 -13.05
N GLY A 136 2.75 10.20 -14.26
CA GLY A 136 2.23 10.84 -15.49
C GLY A 136 3.29 11.20 -16.52
N GLU A 137 4.57 10.95 -16.26
CA GLU A 137 5.58 11.05 -17.31
C GLU A 137 5.50 9.82 -18.22
N ASN A 138 5.36 10.06 -19.53
CA ASN A 138 5.70 9.07 -20.55
C ASN A 138 7.20 8.76 -20.38
N THR A 139 7.53 7.67 -19.71
CA THR A 139 8.77 6.98 -20.05
C THR A 139 8.62 6.54 -21.50
N ALA A 140 9.20 7.35 -22.39
CA ALA A 140 9.41 7.05 -23.80
C ALA A 140 10.22 5.76 -23.99
#